data_AF-A0A2S9X7T4-F1
#
_entry.id   AF-A0A2S9X7T4-F1
#
_cell.length_a   1.000
_cell.length_b   1.000
_cell.length_c   1.000
_cell.angle_alpha   90.00
_cell.angle_beta   90.00
_cell.angle_gamma   90.00
#
_symmetry.space_group_name_H-M   'P 1'
#
loop_
_entity.id
_entity.type
_entity.pdbx_description
1 polymer ?
#
loop_
_entity_poly.entity_id
_entity_poly.type
_entity_poly.pdbx_seq_one_letter_code
_entity_poly.pdbx_strand_id
1 'polypeptide(L)'
;MQRHQAVQIEAAQAQSTFRTIAPAAFAHAYQTKNIVRQVSISAGVALASVFMQEHNALHYNRLAERFSWNAWQFNDALHLLREQLPNLSDTQRLGVLAGELARQATLISCLDFFRLGVWIALALAGFLLALRAAD
;
A
#
# COMPACT_ATOMS: atom_id res chain seq x y z
N MET A 1 27.12 -0.93 -12.04
CA MET A 1 28.26 -0.13 -11.52
C MET A 1 27.83 1.05 -10.64
N GLN A 2 26.77 1.80 -10.95
CA GLN A 2 26.40 3.04 -10.20
C GLN A 2 25.95 2.85 -8.73
N ARG A 3 25.25 1.76 -8.37
CA ARG A 3 24.78 1.55 -6.98
C ARG A 3 25.93 1.33 -5.98
N HIS A 4 27.00 0.67 -6.38
CA HIS A 4 28.17 0.46 -5.51
C HIS A 4 28.94 1.76 -5.25
N GLN A 5 29.06 2.62 -6.26
CA GLN A 5 29.72 3.93 -6.11
C GLN A 5 28.91 4.88 -5.20
N ALA A 6 27.59 4.92 -5.32
CA ALA A 6 26.74 5.75 -4.46
C ALA A 6 26.82 5.35 -2.97
N VAL A 7 26.81 4.05 -2.68
CA VAL A 7 26.95 3.54 -1.31
C VAL A 7 28.33 3.86 -0.72
N GLN A 8 29.39 3.82 -1.54
CA GLN A 8 30.74 4.18 -1.10
C GLN A 8 30.88 5.68 -0.78
N ILE A 9 30.21 6.56 -1.54
CA ILE A 9 30.25 8.01 -1.30
C ILE A 9 29.54 8.38 0.01
N GLU A 10 28.35 7.84 0.28
CA GLU A 10 27.64 8.07 1.55
C GLU A 10 28.43 7.52 2.76
N ALA A 11 29.03 6.34 2.62
CA ALA A 11 29.84 5.74 3.67
C ALA A 11 31.09 6.58 3.99
N ALA A 12 31.75 7.13 2.96
CA ALA A 12 32.91 8.01 3.13
C ALA A 12 32.54 9.35 3.81
N GLN A 13 31.40 9.95 3.46
CA GLN A 13 30.88 11.14 4.15
C GLN A 13 30.57 10.87 5.62
N ALA A 14 29.93 9.75 5.92
CA ALA A 14 29.60 9.40 7.29
C ALA A 14 30.86 9.05 8.11
N GLN A 15 31.85 8.35 7.53
CA GLN A 15 33.16 8.09 8.14
C GLN A 15 33.91 9.38 8.48
N SER A 16 33.79 10.43 7.65
CA SER A 16 34.36 11.76 7.94
C SER A 16 33.81 12.39 9.23
N THR A 17 32.60 12.01 9.65
CA THR A 17 31.97 12.47 10.89
C THR A 17 32.41 11.61 12.10
N PHE A 18 32.71 10.32 11.88
CA PHE A 18 33.11 9.36 12.92
C PHE A 18 34.59 8.98 12.85
N ARG A 19 35.48 9.98 12.76
CA ARG A 19 36.94 9.77 12.60
C ARG A 19 37.59 8.99 13.76
N THR A 20 36.94 8.94 14.91
CA THR A 20 37.40 8.23 16.12
C THR A 20 37.09 6.74 16.11
N ILE A 21 36.27 6.24 15.18
CA ILE A 21 35.89 4.83 15.07
C ILE A 21 36.80 4.13 14.03
N ALA A 22 37.31 2.95 14.39
CA ALA A 22 38.12 2.15 13.47
C ALA A 22 37.36 1.90 12.14
N PRO A 23 37.97 2.12 10.97
CA PRO A 23 37.31 2.00 9.66
C PRO A 23 36.58 0.68 9.43
N ALA A 24 37.13 -0.44 9.90
CA ALA A 24 36.51 -1.75 9.78
C ALA A 24 35.20 -1.86 10.59
N ALA A 25 35.18 -1.35 11.82
CA ALA A 25 33.98 -1.35 12.66
C ALA A 25 32.87 -0.47 12.08
N PHE A 26 33.24 0.69 11.51
CA PHE A 26 32.31 1.57 10.82
C PHE A 26 31.73 0.91 9.56
N ALA A 27 32.57 0.26 8.74
CA ALA A 27 32.12 -0.42 7.53
C ALA A 27 31.11 -1.54 7.84
N HIS A 28 31.36 -2.36 8.86
CA HIS A 28 30.42 -3.39 9.30
C HIS A 28 29.10 -2.81 9.80
N ALA A 29 29.14 -1.78 10.65
CA ALA A 29 27.93 -1.11 11.13
C ALA A 29 27.11 -0.49 9.99
N TYR A 30 27.79 0.14 9.01
CA TYR A 30 27.15 0.75 7.85
C TYR A 30 26.49 -0.30 6.94
N GLN A 31 27.17 -1.44 6.71
CA GLN A 31 26.60 -2.56 5.97
C GLN A 31 25.37 -3.14 6.66
N THR A 32 25.45 -3.41 7.96
CA THR A 32 24.30 -3.90 8.74
C THR A 32 23.13 -2.92 8.67
N LYS A 33 23.36 -1.60 8.83
CA LYS A 33 22.32 -0.58 8.65
C LYS A 33 21.66 -0.67 7.28
N ASN A 34 22.44 -0.84 6.22
CA ASN A 34 21.91 -0.91 4.87
C ASN A 34 21.13 -2.20 4.61
N ILE A 35 21.59 -3.33 5.12
CA ILE A 35 20.88 -4.61 5.03
C ILE A 35 19.55 -4.50 5.76
N VAL A 36 19.55 -4.01 7.01
CA VAL A 36 18.32 -3.79 7.78
C VAL A 36 17.37 -2.87 7.02
N ARG A 37 17.85 -1.74 6.49
CA ARG A 37 17.03 -0.82 5.68
C ARG A 37 16.41 -1.53 4.48
N GLN A 38 17.20 -2.29 3.73
CA GLN A 38 16.70 -2.98 2.54
C GLN A 38 15.68 -4.06 2.89
N VAL A 39 15.95 -4.85 3.94
CA VAL A 39 15.02 -5.89 4.42
C VAL A 39 13.73 -5.25 4.91
N SER A 40 13.79 -4.17 5.69
CA SER A 40 12.60 -3.45 6.17
C SER A 40 11.77 -2.88 5.02
N ILE A 41 12.40 -2.28 4.00
CA ILE A 41 11.68 -1.76 2.82
C ILE A 41 11.00 -2.91 2.07
N SER A 42 11.74 -3.99 1.78
CA SER A 42 11.19 -5.15 1.07
C SER A 42 10.05 -5.81 1.82
N ALA A 43 10.19 -5.99 3.14
CA ALA A 43 9.14 -6.53 3.99
C ALA A 43 7.91 -5.60 4.02
N GLY A 44 8.12 -4.28 4.14
CA GLY A 44 7.04 -3.30 4.09
C GLY A 44 6.25 -3.35 2.79
N VAL A 45 6.92 -3.44 1.64
CA VAL A 45 6.28 -3.56 0.32
C VAL A 45 5.52 -4.88 0.20
N ALA A 46 6.09 -5.99 0.67
CA ALA A 46 5.44 -7.29 0.62
C ALA A 46 4.16 -7.30 1.47
N LEU A 47 4.24 -6.83 2.72
CA LEU A 47 3.09 -6.73 3.62
C LEU A 47 2.01 -5.80 3.07
N ALA A 48 2.39 -4.63 2.55
CA ALA A 48 1.46 -3.70 1.91
C ALA A 48 0.74 -4.35 0.72
N SER A 49 1.47 -5.11 -0.08
CA SER A 49 0.92 -5.78 -1.26
C SER A 49 -0.10 -6.86 -0.88
N VAL A 50 0.23 -7.70 0.12
CA VAL A 50 -0.69 -8.73 0.63
C VAL A 50 -1.94 -8.09 1.24
N PHE A 51 -1.77 -7.06 2.07
CA PHE A 51 -2.87 -6.32 2.67
C PHE A 51 -3.83 -5.76 1.62
N MET A 52 -3.29 -5.09 0.59
CA MET A 52 -4.11 -4.53 -0.48
C MET A 52 -4.85 -5.61 -1.28
N GLN A 53 -4.20 -6.74 -1.56
CA GLN A 53 -4.80 -7.86 -2.28
C GLN A 53 -5.95 -8.48 -1.48
N GLU A 54 -5.75 -8.75 -0.20
CA GLU A 54 -6.76 -9.32 0.69
C GLU A 54 -7.96 -8.39 0.83
N HIS A 55 -7.74 -7.12 1.16
CA HIS A 55 -8.82 -6.15 1.30
C HIS A 55 -9.58 -5.91 0.00
N ASN A 56 -8.88 -5.84 -1.14
CA ASN A 56 -9.53 -5.71 -2.43
C ASN A 56 -10.44 -6.91 -2.71
N ALA A 57 -9.99 -8.14 -2.42
CA ALA A 57 -10.80 -9.33 -2.59
C ALA A 57 -12.02 -9.34 -1.65
N LEU A 58 -11.85 -8.92 -0.39
CA LEU A 58 -12.96 -8.79 0.56
C LEU A 58 -14.01 -7.79 0.09
N HIS A 59 -13.59 -6.60 -0.34
CA HIS A 59 -14.50 -5.58 -0.85
C HIS A 59 -15.20 -6.03 -2.13
N TYR A 60 -14.47 -6.66 -3.04
CA TYR A 60 -15.03 -7.22 -4.27
C TYR A 60 -16.13 -8.25 -3.95
N ASN A 61 -15.86 -9.21 -3.07
CA ASN A 61 -16.83 -10.24 -2.70
C ASN A 61 -18.09 -9.63 -2.06
N ARG A 62 -17.93 -8.72 -1.09
CA ARG A 62 -19.08 -8.05 -0.43
C ARG A 62 -19.91 -7.22 -1.40
N LEU A 63 -19.27 -6.56 -2.35
CA LEU A 63 -19.96 -5.75 -3.34
C LEU A 63 -20.65 -6.65 -4.38
N ALA A 64 -20.02 -7.78 -4.74
CA ALA A 64 -20.57 -8.80 -5.62
C ALA A 64 -21.79 -9.54 -5.02
N GLU A 65 -21.83 -9.73 -3.70
CA GLU A 65 -23.01 -10.28 -3.00
C GLU A 65 -24.27 -9.44 -3.21
N ARG A 66 -24.11 -8.12 -3.39
CA ARG A 66 -25.21 -7.20 -3.69
C ARG A 66 -25.58 -7.18 -5.18
N PHE A 67 -24.83 -7.89 -6.01
CA PHE A 67 -25.01 -8.04 -7.44
C PHE A 67 -25.87 -9.26 -7.75
N SER A 68 -27.15 -9.18 -7.37
CA SER A 68 -28.13 -10.23 -7.65
C SER A 68 -29.33 -9.67 -8.38
N TRP A 69 -29.98 -10.52 -9.18
CA TRP A 69 -31.22 -10.17 -9.88
C TRP A 69 -32.38 -9.82 -8.92
N ASN A 70 -32.29 -10.22 -7.65
CA ASN A 70 -33.27 -9.84 -6.61
C ASN A 70 -32.92 -8.53 -5.89
N ALA A 71 -31.71 -7.97 -6.10
CA ALA A 71 -31.34 -6.69 -5.51
C ALA A 71 -31.93 -5.55 -6.34
N TRP A 72 -32.68 -4.66 -5.68
CA TRP A 72 -33.29 -3.52 -6.34
C TRP A 72 -32.23 -2.56 -6.92
N GLN A 73 -31.10 -2.37 -6.24
CA GLN A 73 -30.01 -1.50 -6.68
C GLN A 73 -29.39 -1.98 -8.01
N PHE A 74 -29.27 -3.30 -8.18
CA PHE A 74 -28.70 -3.88 -9.38
C PHE A 74 -29.63 -3.71 -10.59
N ASN A 75 -30.94 -3.94 -10.39
CA ASN A 75 -31.94 -3.73 -11.44
C ASN A 75 -32.03 -2.25 -11.85
N ASP A 76 -31.99 -1.34 -10.88
CA ASP A 76 -31.99 0.11 -11.11
C ASP A 76 -30.75 0.54 -11.92
N ALA A 77 -29.55 0.10 -11.51
CA ALA A 77 -28.33 0.37 -12.25
C ALA A 77 -28.35 -0.19 -13.69
N LEU A 78 -28.87 -1.41 -13.87
CA LEU A 78 -29.01 -2.00 -15.20
C LEU A 78 -30.03 -1.24 -16.06
N HIS A 79 -31.12 -0.74 -15.47
CA HIS A 79 -32.11 0.08 -16.16
C HIS A 79 -31.48 1.40 -16.64
N LEU A 80 -30.73 2.08 -15.78
CA LEU A 80 -29.99 3.29 -16.14
C LEU A 80 -28.99 3.02 -17.28
N LEU A 81 -28.25 1.91 -17.23
CA LEU A 81 -27.37 1.53 -18.35
C LEU A 81 -28.13 1.21 -19.63
N ARG A 82 -29.35 0.66 -19.54
CA ARG A 82 -30.19 0.41 -20.71
C ARG A 82 -30.61 1.71 -21.39
N GLU A 83 -30.94 2.73 -20.61
CA GLU A 83 -31.28 4.06 -21.12
C GLU A 83 -30.07 4.80 -21.69
N GLN A 84 -28.92 4.76 -21.00
CA GLN A 84 -27.72 5.50 -21.39
C GLN A 84 -26.92 4.84 -22.51
N LEU A 85 -26.94 3.51 -22.58
CA LEU A 85 -26.16 2.72 -23.54
C LEU A 85 -27.09 1.78 -24.32
N PRO A 86 -28.07 2.31 -25.08
CA PRO A 86 -29.13 1.51 -25.70
C PRO A 86 -28.58 0.49 -26.72
N ASN A 87 -27.45 0.81 -27.35
CA ASN A 87 -26.82 -0.02 -28.39
C ASN A 87 -26.03 -1.22 -27.84
N LEU A 88 -25.82 -1.30 -26.52
CA LEU A 88 -25.13 -2.44 -25.92
C LEU A 88 -26.10 -3.59 -25.63
N SER A 89 -25.62 -4.82 -25.74
CA SER A 89 -26.34 -5.97 -25.22
C SER A 89 -26.35 -5.97 -23.70
N ASP A 90 -27.29 -6.69 -23.09
CA ASP A 90 -27.35 -6.81 -21.63
C ASP A 90 -26.08 -7.46 -21.07
N THR A 91 -25.47 -8.43 -21.76
CA THR A 91 -24.18 -9.02 -21.37
C THR A 91 -23.06 -7.98 -21.33
N GLN A 92 -23.02 -7.06 -22.29
CA GLN A 92 -22.03 -5.98 -22.31
C GLN A 92 -22.27 -5.00 -21.16
N ARG A 93 -23.53 -4.65 -20.87
CA ARG A 93 -23.90 -3.80 -19.73
C ARG A 93 -23.52 -4.43 -18.39
N LEU A 94 -23.70 -5.74 -18.24
CA LEU A 94 -23.23 -6.49 -17.06
C LEU A 94 -21.70 -6.42 -16.93
N GLY A 95 -20.98 -6.50 -18.06
CA GLY A 95 -19.52 -6.32 -18.09
C GLY A 95 -19.09 -4.94 -17.61
N VAL A 96 -19.80 -3.87 -18.01
CA VAL A 96 -19.54 -2.50 -17.52
C VAL A 96 -19.76 -2.41 -16.01
N LEU A 97 -20.87 -2.95 -15.52
CA LEU A 97 -21.19 -2.91 -14.09
C LEU A 97 -20.16 -3.71 -13.27
N ALA A 98 -19.75 -4.89 -13.75
CA ALA A 98 -18.72 -5.70 -13.12
C ALA A 98 -17.34 -5.02 -13.12
N GLY A 99 -17.00 -4.30 -14.19
CA GLY A 99 -15.78 -3.50 -14.25
C GLY A 99 -15.79 -2.36 -13.23
N GLU A 100 -16.92 -1.68 -13.09
CA GLU A 100 -17.09 -0.60 -12.10
C GLU A 100 -17.06 -1.13 -10.66
N LEU A 101 -17.63 -2.31 -10.42
CA LEU A 101 -17.52 -3.04 -9.15
C LEU A 101 -16.05 -3.26 -8.75
N ALA A 102 -15.24 -3.79 -9.67
CA ALA A 102 -13.82 -4.04 -9.45
C ALA A 102 -13.04 -2.75 -9.17
N ARG A 103 -13.37 -1.67 -9.90
CA ARG A 103 -12.78 -0.35 -9.69
C ARG A 103 -13.10 0.20 -8.31
N GLN A 104 -14.36 0.10 -7.88
CA GLN A 104 -14.79 0.55 -6.56
C GLN A 104 -14.11 -0.24 -5.43
N ALA A 105 -14.04 -1.57 -5.54
CA ALA A 105 -13.32 -2.40 -4.57
C ALA A 105 -11.86 -1.96 -4.42
N THR A 106 -11.20 -1.65 -5.54
CA THR A 106 -9.81 -1.17 -5.55
C THR A 106 -9.67 0.18 -4.83
N LEU A 107 -10.56 1.14 -5.11
CA LEU A 107 -10.54 2.45 -4.47
C LEU A 107 -10.75 2.36 -2.95
N ILE A 108 -11.65 1.49 -2.50
CA ILE A 108 -11.90 1.27 -1.07
C ILE A 108 -10.67 0.61 -0.41
N SER A 109 -10.05 -0.37 -1.08
CA SER A 109 -8.81 -0.99 -0.58
C SER A 109 -7.66 0.03 -0.45
N CYS A 110 -7.51 0.94 -1.42
CA CYS A 110 -6.55 2.04 -1.33
C CYS A 110 -6.84 2.97 -0.14
N LEU A 111 -8.12 3.29 0.10
CA LEU A 111 -8.51 4.10 1.25
C LEU A 111 -8.15 3.41 2.57
N ASP A 112 -8.40 2.11 2.69
CA ASP A 112 -8.04 1.32 3.88
C ASP A 112 -6.52 1.34 4.11
N PHE A 113 -5.73 1.22 3.04
CA PHE A 113 -4.27 1.31 3.11
C PHE A 113 -3.80 2.69 3.63
N PHE A 114 -4.39 3.79 3.14
CA PHE A 114 -4.08 5.12 3.66
C PHE A 114 -4.46 5.27 5.14
N ARG A 115 -5.63 4.75 5.55
CA ARG A 115 -6.06 4.76 6.95
C ARG A 115 -5.10 3.98 7.84
N LEU A 116 -4.61 2.83 7.38
CA LEU A 116 -3.58 2.06 8.09
C LEU A 116 -2.31 2.91 8.29
N GLY A 117 -1.86 3.61 7.25
CA GLY A 117 -0.72 4.53 7.34
C GLY A 117 -0.91 5.64 8.37
N VAL A 118 -2.10 6.24 8.43
CA VAL A 118 -2.45 7.24 9.45
C VAL A 118 -2.35 6.65 10.86
N TRP A 119 -2.90 5.45 11.09
CA TRP A 119 -2.82 4.79 12.39
C TRP A 119 -1.38 4.47 12.81
N ILE A 120 -0.53 4.01 11.88
CA ILE A 120 0.89 3.77 12.14
C ILE A 120 1.59 5.07 12.52
N ALA A 121 1.33 6.16 11.80
CA ALA A 121 1.92 7.47 12.09
C ALA A 121 1.50 8.00 13.46
N LEU A 122 0.21 7.87 13.81
CA LEU A 122 -0.31 8.26 15.13
C LEU A 122 0.29 7.42 16.25
N ALA A 123 0.43 6.10 16.06
CA ALA A 123 1.06 5.21 17.03
C ALA A 123 2.53 5.59 17.26
N LEU A 124 3.29 5.88 16.19
CA LEU A 124 4.68 6.31 16.28
C LEU A 124 4.80 7.66 16.98
N ALA A 125 3.95 8.64 16.63
CA ALA A 125 3.92 9.94 17.28
C ALA A 125 3.62 9.81 18.79
N GLY A 126 2.63 9.00 19.15
CA GLY A 126 2.30 8.71 20.54
C GLY A 126 3.46 8.05 21.30
N PHE A 127 4.12 7.07 20.68
CA PHE A 127 5.29 6.41 21.26
C PHE A 127 6.45 7.39 21.49
N LEU A 128 6.76 8.25 20.53
CA LEU A 128 7.81 9.27 20.66
C LEU A 128 7.49 10.30 21.76
N LEU A 129 6.23 10.71 21.88
CA LEU A 129 5.80 11.60 22.97
C LEU A 129 5.91 10.92 24.34
N ALA A 130 5.58 9.63 24.44
CA ALA A 130 5.72 8.86 25.66
C ALA A 130 7.19 8.70 26.08
N LEU A 131 8.09 8.44 25.13
CA LEU A 131 9.53 8.42 25.40
C LEU A 131 10.02 9.77 25.90
N ARG A 132 9.64 10.86 25.22
CA ARG A 132 10.02 12.22 25.63
C ARG A 132 9.51 12.60 27.02
N ALA A 133 8.35 12.09 27.43
CA ALA A 133 7.78 12.36 28.75
C ALA A 133 8.42 11.52 29.88
N ALA A 134 9.16 10.46 29.53
CA ALA A 134 9.87 9.60 30.47
C ALA A 134 11.31 10.07 30.75
N ASP A 135 11.86 10.93 29.88
CA ASP A 135 13.14 11.64 30.05
C ASP A 135 12.97 12.94 30.86
#